data_AF-A0A1A9UMX1-F1
#
_entry.id   AF-A0A1A9UMX1-F1
#
_cell.length_a   1.000
_cell.length_b   1.000
_cell.length_c   1.000
_cell.angle_alpha   90.00
_cell.angle_beta   90.00
_cell.angle_gamma   90.00
#
_symmetry.space_group_name_H-M   'P 1'
#
loop_
_entity.id
_entity.type
_entity.pdbx_description
1 polymer ?
#
loop_
_entity_poly.entity_id
_entity_poly.type
_entity_poly.pdbx_seq_one_letter_code
_entity_poly.pdbx_strand_id
1 'polypeptide(L)'
;MKLFVAIVSTIAFGLAQKDYCRYCPNHIACLEKPEFKENCPLDAEIINLKYVHESIVNFHNEKRNYIASGGDKNHRIACRMGTMEWDNELAEIAEYNVRKCALRYDNCFNTSAYRYPGQNLGTYKTTLSVSADERIRWILLSWYKQVANSKQEYVESYPYDYYRTNFSHFAIMMSDRNVRVGCAASSYSEYAKKLGITLQTTLLACNYASTTMVEFPIYDTNCTAATVRCNTGFNESVIAKVASLKAKKVEIDEKLNTIVIRHLRYYEDDRNATDDHHKLFVPITQDIATIANNIAHGNVDGQRGVYLKGHFVLRIGVKRPQLAKQSQCI
;
A
#
# COMPACT_ATOMS: atom_id res chain seq x y z
N MET A 1 66.71 -9.17 -17.25
CA MET A 1 65.30 -9.38 -17.64
C MET A 1 64.53 -9.79 -16.38
N LYS A 2 63.76 -8.89 -15.75
CA LYS A 2 63.00 -9.19 -14.52
C LYS A 2 61.53 -9.34 -14.91
N LEU A 3 60.99 -10.55 -14.79
CA LEU A 3 59.57 -10.85 -14.98
C LEU A 3 58.78 -10.33 -13.78
N PHE A 4 57.82 -9.44 -14.00
CA PHE A 4 56.79 -9.11 -13.02
C PHE A 4 55.60 -10.05 -13.23
N VAL A 5 55.32 -10.89 -12.24
CA VAL A 5 54.10 -11.70 -12.19
C VAL A 5 53.03 -10.91 -11.45
N ALA A 6 52.00 -10.46 -12.17
CA ALA A 6 50.83 -9.83 -11.58
C ALA A 6 49.86 -10.92 -11.07
N ILE A 7 49.68 -11.00 -9.76
CA ILE A 7 48.70 -11.89 -9.13
C ILE A 7 47.35 -11.19 -9.14
N VAL A 8 46.45 -11.61 -10.03
CA VAL A 8 45.05 -11.17 -10.04
C VAL A 8 44.29 -12.00 -9.02
N SER A 9 43.98 -11.41 -7.87
CA SER A 9 43.15 -12.05 -6.84
C SER A 9 41.68 -11.91 -7.21
N THR A 10 41.08 -12.97 -7.76
CA THR A 10 39.63 -13.05 -7.97
C THR A 10 38.93 -13.28 -6.62
N ILE A 11 38.34 -12.23 -6.06
CA ILE A 11 37.46 -12.35 -4.90
C ILE A 11 36.13 -12.93 -5.39
N ALA A 12 35.91 -14.22 -5.20
CA ALA A 12 34.62 -14.86 -5.39
C ALA A 12 33.70 -14.45 -4.23
N PHE A 13 32.83 -13.46 -4.45
CA PHE A 13 31.70 -13.21 -3.56
C PHE A 13 30.69 -14.35 -3.73
N GLY A 14 30.78 -15.38 -2.88
CA GLY A 14 29.73 -16.37 -2.76
C GLY A 14 28.50 -15.72 -2.16
N LEU A 15 27.46 -15.48 -2.96
CA LEU A 15 26.14 -15.17 -2.43
C LEU A 15 25.65 -16.41 -1.68
N ALA A 16 25.58 -16.33 -0.35
CA ALA A 16 24.97 -17.39 0.44
C ALA A 16 23.53 -17.57 -0.04
N GLN A 17 23.24 -18.71 -0.67
CA GLN A 17 21.89 -19.04 -1.11
C GLN A 17 21.00 -19.15 0.15
N LYS A 18 19.98 -18.30 0.24
CA LYS A 18 19.04 -18.34 1.36
C LYS A 18 18.18 -19.60 1.24
N ASP A 19 18.41 -20.56 2.12
CA ASP A 19 17.56 -21.74 2.24
C ASP A 19 16.26 -21.36 2.98
N TYR A 20 15.24 -20.96 2.22
CA TYR A 20 13.93 -20.64 2.78
C TYR A 20 13.10 -21.88 3.13
N CYS A 21 13.45 -23.06 2.60
CA CYS A 21 12.73 -24.31 2.86
C CYS A 21 12.74 -24.68 4.35
N ARG A 22 13.78 -24.27 5.08
CA ARG A 22 13.91 -24.48 6.52
C ARG A 22 12.84 -23.81 7.38
N TYR A 23 12.17 -22.76 6.88
CA TYR A 23 11.13 -22.06 7.64
C TYR A 23 9.78 -22.77 7.54
N CYS A 24 9.49 -23.37 6.39
CA CYS A 24 8.27 -24.10 6.11
C CYS A 24 8.42 -24.88 4.79
N PRO A 25 7.92 -26.13 4.69
CA PRO A 25 8.05 -26.94 3.48
C PRO A 25 7.43 -26.31 2.22
N ASN A 26 6.42 -25.45 2.39
CA ASN A 26 5.70 -24.79 1.32
C ASN A 26 6.09 -23.32 1.14
N HIS A 27 7.30 -22.94 1.54
CA HIS A 27 7.78 -21.57 1.38
C HIS A 27 7.78 -21.16 -0.10
N ILE A 28 7.28 -19.95 -0.39
CA ILE A 28 7.10 -19.51 -1.77
C ILE A 28 8.42 -19.45 -2.57
N ALA A 29 9.48 -18.92 -1.97
CA ALA A 29 10.81 -18.87 -2.56
C ALA A 29 11.63 -20.18 -2.43
N CYS A 30 11.05 -21.26 -1.90
CA CYS A 30 11.67 -22.59 -1.85
C CYS A 30 11.15 -23.48 -2.98
N LEU A 31 9.82 -23.52 -3.11
CA LEU A 31 9.14 -24.42 -4.04
C LEU A 31 9.30 -24.02 -5.50
N GLU A 32 9.48 -22.72 -5.74
CA GLU A 32 9.31 -22.13 -7.05
C GLU A 32 10.60 -21.46 -7.51
N LYS A 33 10.86 -21.54 -8.82
CA LYS A 33 11.77 -20.60 -9.46
C LYS A 33 11.06 -19.25 -9.63
N PRO A 34 11.79 -18.12 -9.67
CA PRO A 34 11.20 -16.81 -9.95
C PRO A 34 10.88 -16.67 -11.45
N GLU A 35 10.04 -17.56 -11.98
CA GLU A 35 9.56 -17.59 -13.36
C GLU A 35 8.04 -17.39 -13.39
N PHE A 36 7.52 -16.84 -14.49
CA PHE A 36 6.08 -16.72 -14.67
C PHE A 36 5.43 -18.10 -14.79
N LYS A 37 4.29 -18.28 -14.14
CA LYS A 37 3.52 -19.53 -14.23
C LYS A 37 2.86 -19.69 -15.59
N GLU A 38 2.65 -20.93 -16.02
CA GLU A 38 2.05 -21.25 -17.33
C GLU A 38 0.66 -20.64 -17.54
N ASN A 39 -0.07 -20.36 -16.46
CA ASN A 39 -1.38 -19.73 -16.51
C ASN A 39 -1.32 -18.18 -16.62
N CYS A 40 -0.13 -17.58 -16.60
CA CYS A 40 0.04 -16.17 -16.88
C CYS A 40 -0.16 -15.87 -18.36
N PRO A 41 -0.70 -14.69 -18.72
CA PRO A 41 -0.69 -14.20 -20.08
C PRO A 41 0.73 -14.15 -20.67
N LEU A 42 0.86 -14.36 -21.97
CA LEU A 42 2.16 -14.39 -22.66
C LEU A 42 2.90 -13.05 -22.62
N ASP A 43 2.17 -11.95 -22.44
CA ASP A 43 2.70 -10.60 -22.31
C ASP A 43 3.00 -10.21 -20.85
N ALA A 44 2.97 -11.18 -19.92
CA ALA A 44 3.28 -10.90 -18.53
C ALA A 44 4.73 -10.45 -18.32
N GLU A 45 4.89 -9.31 -17.65
CA GLU A 45 6.19 -8.72 -17.35
C GLU A 45 6.28 -8.22 -15.91
N ILE A 46 7.50 -8.20 -15.36
CA ILE A 46 7.77 -7.56 -14.07
C ILE A 46 7.92 -6.06 -14.28
N ILE A 47 7.19 -5.29 -13.49
CA ILE A 47 7.35 -3.83 -13.46
C ILE A 47 8.61 -3.51 -12.66
N ASN A 48 9.55 -2.80 -13.28
CA ASN A 48 10.76 -2.36 -12.60
C ASN A 48 10.46 -1.27 -11.55
N LEU A 49 10.52 -1.65 -10.26
CA LEU A 49 10.25 -0.74 -9.14
C LEU A 49 11.47 0.06 -8.68
N LYS A 50 12.62 0.02 -9.39
CA LYS A 50 13.82 0.78 -9.02
C LYS A 50 13.56 2.26 -8.80
N TYR A 51 12.64 2.86 -9.55
CA TYR A 51 12.27 4.28 -9.42
C TYR A 51 10.92 4.50 -8.73
N VAL A 52 10.23 3.43 -8.31
CA VAL A 52 8.88 3.48 -7.74
C VAL A 52 8.86 3.06 -6.26
N HIS A 53 9.85 2.29 -5.79
CA HIS A 53 9.87 1.81 -4.40
C HIS A 53 9.85 2.95 -3.38
N GLU A 54 10.56 4.07 -3.65
CA GLU A 54 10.51 5.25 -2.79
C GLU A 54 9.10 5.82 -2.71
N SER A 55 8.39 5.87 -3.82
CA SER A 55 7.01 6.37 -3.89
C SER A 55 6.07 5.52 -3.03
N ILE A 56 6.24 4.19 -3.06
CA ILE A 56 5.51 3.26 -2.20
C ILE A 56 5.79 3.55 -0.72
N VAL A 57 7.06 3.66 -0.32
CA VAL A 57 7.46 3.93 1.07
C VAL A 57 6.92 5.29 1.52
N ASN A 58 7.07 6.32 0.68
CA ASN A 58 6.57 7.67 0.98
C ASN A 58 5.06 7.67 1.18
N PHE A 59 4.29 6.93 0.35
CA PHE A 59 2.85 6.83 0.51
C PHE A 59 2.47 6.18 1.86
N HIS A 60 3.13 5.08 2.23
CA HIS A 60 2.90 4.44 3.53
C HIS A 60 3.17 5.41 4.67
N ASN A 61 4.33 6.07 4.63
CA ASN A 61 4.74 7.03 5.64
C ASN A 61 3.80 8.24 5.74
N GLU A 62 3.37 8.81 4.61
CA GLU A 62 2.39 9.90 4.59
C GLU A 62 1.07 9.50 5.29
N LYS A 63 0.54 8.31 4.96
CA LYS A 63 -0.72 7.82 5.56
C LYS A 63 -0.55 7.43 7.03
N ARG A 64 0.56 6.80 7.40
CA ARG A 64 0.90 6.48 8.79
C ARG A 64 1.03 7.73 9.64
N ASN A 65 1.73 8.77 9.14
CA ASN A 65 1.82 10.07 9.81
C ASN A 65 0.44 10.69 10.02
N TYR A 66 -0.42 10.67 8.99
CA TYR A 66 -1.75 11.27 9.07
C TYR A 66 -2.60 10.64 10.18
N ILE A 67 -2.62 9.30 10.28
CA ILE A 67 -3.33 8.61 11.36
C ILE A 67 -2.65 8.86 12.71
N ALA A 68 -1.32 8.70 12.79
CA ALA A 68 -0.57 8.82 14.04
C ALA A 68 -0.68 10.20 14.69
N SER A 69 -0.78 11.26 13.88
CA SER A 69 -0.94 12.64 14.34
C SER A 69 -2.39 13.04 14.63
N GLY A 70 -3.35 12.10 14.59
CA GLY A 70 -4.77 12.38 14.85
C GLY A 70 -5.49 13.10 13.70
N GLY A 71 -4.99 12.95 12.46
CA GLY A 71 -5.61 13.57 11.29
C GLY A 71 -6.95 12.95 10.90
N ASP A 72 -7.21 11.70 11.29
CA ASP A 72 -8.50 11.04 11.12
C ASP A 72 -9.34 11.09 12.40
N LYS A 73 -10.57 11.59 12.31
CA LYS A 73 -11.45 11.81 13.46
C LYS A 73 -11.95 10.53 14.14
N ASN A 74 -11.91 9.39 13.46
CA ASN A 74 -12.41 8.11 13.98
C ASN A 74 -11.31 7.28 14.64
N HIS A 75 -10.06 7.77 14.62
CA HIS A 75 -8.88 7.08 15.10
C HIS A 75 -8.06 7.97 16.04
N ARG A 76 -7.61 7.40 17.16
CA ARG A 76 -6.76 8.10 18.13
C ARG A 76 -5.34 8.22 17.61
N ILE A 77 -4.59 9.16 18.20
CA ILE A 77 -3.15 9.31 17.98
C ILE A 77 -2.39 8.01 18.29
N ALA A 78 -1.22 7.84 17.66
CA ALA A 78 -0.34 6.71 17.93
C ALA A 78 0.81 7.10 18.86
N CYS A 79 1.07 6.29 19.87
CA CYS A 79 2.13 6.55 20.85
C CYS A 79 3.53 6.36 20.29
N ARG A 80 3.67 5.48 19.28
CA ARG A 80 4.94 5.16 18.63
C ARG A 80 4.71 4.58 17.23
N MET A 81 4.36 5.40 16.26
CA MET A 81 4.31 4.94 14.86
C MET A 81 5.72 4.93 14.27
N GLY A 82 6.28 3.74 14.01
CA GLY A 82 7.62 3.63 13.40
C GLY A 82 7.63 4.09 11.94
N THR A 83 8.73 4.69 11.50
CA THR A 83 8.96 5.00 10.09
C THR A 83 9.08 3.70 9.29
N MET A 84 8.34 3.61 8.17
CA MET A 84 8.45 2.51 7.23
C MET A 84 9.65 2.72 6.32
N GLU A 85 10.42 1.67 6.08
CA GLU A 85 11.57 1.67 5.18
C GLU A 85 11.49 0.49 4.20
N TRP A 86 12.18 0.61 3.06
CA TRP A 86 12.21 -0.46 2.06
C TRP A 86 13.07 -1.64 2.52
N ASP A 87 12.63 -2.85 2.22
CA ASP A 87 13.38 -4.08 2.48
C ASP A 87 13.48 -4.92 1.20
N ASN A 88 14.72 -5.18 0.77
CA ASN A 88 14.98 -5.92 -0.46
C ASN A 88 14.62 -7.41 -0.36
N GLU A 89 14.78 -8.04 0.81
CA GLU A 89 14.43 -9.45 0.99
C GLU A 89 12.91 -9.64 0.87
N LEU A 90 12.13 -8.77 1.50
CA LEU A 90 10.67 -8.78 1.37
C LEU A 90 10.21 -8.55 -0.08
N ALA A 91 10.89 -7.67 -0.82
CA ALA A 91 10.60 -7.36 -2.23
C ALA A 91 10.94 -8.54 -3.16
N GLU A 92 12.12 -9.16 -2.98
CA GLU A 92 12.52 -10.37 -3.71
C GLU A 92 11.49 -11.49 -3.52
N ILE A 93 11.02 -11.71 -2.29
CA ILE A 93 10.01 -12.72 -2.00
C ILE A 93 8.65 -12.35 -2.61
N ALA A 94 8.28 -11.07 -2.62
CA ALA A 94 7.04 -10.59 -3.24
C ALA A 94 7.03 -10.84 -4.76
N GLU A 95 8.20 -10.89 -5.42
CA GLU A 95 8.30 -11.18 -6.85
C GLU A 95 7.75 -12.57 -7.21
N TYR A 96 8.00 -13.57 -6.37
CA TYR A 96 7.44 -14.91 -6.56
C TYR A 96 5.90 -14.93 -6.50
N ASN A 97 5.29 -14.01 -5.75
CA ASN A 97 3.83 -13.88 -5.70
C ASN A 97 3.28 -13.35 -7.02
N VAL A 98 3.80 -12.22 -7.49
CA VAL A 98 3.25 -11.52 -8.67
C VAL A 98 3.51 -12.28 -9.98
N ARG A 99 4.49 -13.18 -10.00
CA ARG A 99 4.75 -14.12 -11.11
C ARG A 99 3.70 -15.23 -11.26
N LYS A 100 2.72 -15.32 -10.37
CA LYS A 100 1.56 -16.22 -10.50
C LYS A 100 0.38 -15.60 -11.26
N CYS A 101 0.42 -14.29 -11.53
CA CYS A 101 -0.64 -13.53 -12.19
C CYS A 101 -2.03 -13.75 -11.57
N ALA A 102 -2.07 -13.96 -10.25
CA ALA A 102 -3.27 -14.29 -9.50
C ALA A 102 -3.29 -13.50 -8.19
N LEU A 103 -4.44 -12.87 -7.88
CA LEU A 103 -4.65 -12.18 -6.62
C LEU A 103 -4.87 -13.20 -5.49
N ARG A 104 -3.79 -13.88 -5.07
CA ARG A 104 -3.83 -14.96 -4.09
C ARG A 104 -2.64 -14.87 -3.14
N TYR A 105 -2.96 -14.93 -1.85
CA TYR A 105 -1.96 -14.90 -0.78
C TYR A 105 -1.04 -16.11 -0.79
N ASP A 106 0.21 -15.88 -0.39
CA ASP A 106 1.16 -16.95 -0.13
C ASP A 106 0.89 -17.61 1.23
N ASN A 107 1.06 -18.93 1.30
CA ASN A 107 0.88 -19.67 2.55
C ASN A 107 2.05 -19.46 3.51
N CYS A 108 3.27 -19.29 2.99
CA CYS A 108 4.46 -19.08 3.80
C CYS A 108 5.55 -18.33 3.03
N PHE A 109 6.04 -17.26 3.65
CA PHE A 109 7.01 -16.32 3.09
C PHE A 109 7.87 -15.69 4.20
N ASN A 110 8.10 -16.45 5.27
CA ASN A 110 8.82 -16.04 6.46
C ASN A 110 10.32 -15.93 6.18
N THR A 111 10.98 -14.99 6.85
CA THR A 111 12.44 -14.82 6.73
C THR A 111 13.12 -15.03 8.08
N SER A 112 14.45 -14.99 8.09
CA SER A 112 15.22 -15.03 9.35
C SER A 112 14.91 -13.83 10.24
N ALA A 113 14.70 -12.65 9.64
CA ALA A 113 14.39 -11.41 10.32
C ALA A 113 12.90 -11.29 10.66
N TYR A 114 12.03 -11.85 9.80
CA TYR A 114 10.58 -11.64 9.87
C TYR A 114 9.86 -12.98 9.99
N ARG A 115 9.57 -13.38 11.23
CA ARG A 115 8.92 -14.68 11.53
C ARG A 115 7.45 -14.74 11.14
N TYR A 116 6.75 -13.60 11.18
CA TYR A 116 5.31 -13.52 10.90
C TYR A 116 5.01 -12.34 9.97
N PRO A 117 5.54 -12.35 8.73
CA PRO A 117 5.38 -11.23 7.81
C PRO A 117 3.92 -11.07 7.38
N GLY A 118 3.53 -9.83 7.09
CA GLY A 118 2.23 -9.49 6.52
C GLY A 118 2.31 -9.40 5.01
N GLN A 119 1.17 -9.49 4.32
CA GLN A 119 1.09 -9.29 2.86
C GLN A 119 -0.18 -8.50 2.54
N ASN A 120 -0.05 -7.49 1.68
CA ASN A 120 -1.18 -6.88 0.98
C ASN A 120 -1.06 -7.19 -0.50
N LEU A 121 -2.18 -7.57 -1.11
CA LEU A 121 -2.29 -7.78 -2.55
C LEU A 121 -3.31 -6.84 -3.14
N GLY A 122 -3.12 -6.43 -4.39
CA GLY A 122 -4.10 -5.60 -5.07
C GLY A 122 -3.87 -5.55 -6.57
N THR A 123 -4.93 -5.24 -7.30
CA THR A 123 -4.87 -5.05 -8.76
C THR A 123 -5.42 -3.70 -9.16
N TYR A 124 -4.82 -3.11 -10.18
CA TYR A 124 -5.39 -1.99 -10.91
C TYR A 124 -5.54 -2.39 -12.38
N LYS A 125 -6.71 -2.15 -12.96
CA LYS A 125 -7.03 -2.51 -14.34
C LYS A 125 -7.43 -1.27 -15.11
N THR A 126 -6.88 -1.09 -16.31
CA THR A 126 -7.15 0.09 -17.13
C THR A 126 -7.05 -0.23 -18.63
N THR A 127 -7.72 0.56 -19.46
CA THR A 127 -7.51 0.62 -20.92
C THR A 127 -6.62 1.80 -21.32
N LEU A 128 -6.33 2.69 -20.37
CA LEU A 128 -5.59 3.93 -20.60
C LEU A 128 -4.09 3.72 -20.43
N SER A 129 -3.30 4.52 -21.13
CA SER A 129 -1.86 4.61 -20.88
C SER A 129 -1.61 5.40 -19.59
N VAL A 130 -1.40 4.67 -18.49
CA VAL A 130 -1.16 5.21 -17.14
C VAL A 130 0.23 4.79 -16.69
N SER A 131 0.98 5.67 -16.03
CA SER A 131 2.33 5.35 -15.54
C SER A 131 2.32 4.23 -14.48
N ALA A 132 3.40 3.46 -14.36
CA ALA A 132 3.50 2.41 -13.34
C ALA A 132 3.36 2.95 -11.91
N ASP A 133 3.95 4.13 -11.61
CA ASP A 133 3.81 4.78 -10.30
C ASP A 133 2.35 5.09 -9.98
N GLU A 134 1.61 5.63 -10.95
CA GLU A 134 0.21 5.99 -10.75
C GLU A 134 -0.68 4.75 -10.57
N ARG A 135 -0.49 3.71 -11.38
CA ARG A 135 -1.23 2.43 -11.22
C ARG A 135 -0.99 1.83 -9.83
N ILE A 136 0.26 1.85 -9.35
CA ILE A 136 0.63 1.37 -8.01
C ILE A 136 0.01 2.27 -6.93
N ARG A 137 0.07 3.60 -7.08
CA ARG A 137 -0.59 4.54 -6.15
C ARG A 137 -2.08 4.28 -6.02
N TRP A 138 -2.79 3.97 -7.12
CA TRP A 138 -4.21 3.62 -7.05
C TRP A 138 -4.47 2.37 -6.22
N ILE A 139 -3.59 1.36 -6.31
CA ILE A 139 -3.67 0.15 -5.47
C ILE A 139 -3.44 0.52 -4.00
N LEU A 140 -2.37 1.25 -3.69
CA LEU A 140 -2.08 1.68 -2.31
C LEU A 140 -3.21 2.53 -1.72
N LEU A 141 -3.80 3.41 -2.53
CA LEU A 141 -4.95 4.20 -2.13
C LEU A 141 -6.18 3.35 -1.86
N SER A 142 -6.42 2.29 -2.65
CA SER A 142 -7.53 1.35 -2.41
C SER A 142 -7.39 0.64 -1.07
N TRP A 143 -6.16 0.25 -0.69
CA TRP A 143 -5.88 -0.33 0.62
C TRP A 143 -6.11 0.67 1.74
N TYR A 144 -5.61 1.90 1.60
CA TYR A 144 -5.81 2.95 2.60
C TYR A 144 -7.28 3.35 2.76
N LYS A 145 -8.06 3.40 1.66
CA LYS A 145 -9.49 3.76 1.68
C LYS A 145 -10.33 2.83 2.56
N GLN A 146 -9.82 1.66 2.92
CA GLN A 146 -10.45 0.81 3.92
C GLN A 146 -10.48 1.41 5.34
N VAL A 147 -9.80 2.54 5.59
CA VAL A 147 -9.97 3.36 6.80
C VAL A 147 -11.44 3.67 7.09
N ALA A 148 -12.27 3.81 6.05
CA ALA A 148 -13.71 4.04 6.19
C ALA A 148 -14.45 2.88 6.87
N ASN A 149 -13.90 1.66 6.81
CA ASN A 149 -14.45 0.47 7.46
C ASN A 149 -13.74 0.16 8.80
N SER A 150 -12.71 0.94 9.15
CA SER A 150 -11.98 0.82 10.40
C SER A 150 -12.62 1.66 11.50
N LYS A 151 -12.49 1.20 12.74
CA LYS A 151 -12.96 1.89 13.93
C LYS A 151 -11.87 1.85 15.00
N GLN A 152 -11.93 2.80 15.93
CA GLN A 152 -11.00 2.84 17.06
C GLN A 152 -10.93 1.51 17.84
N GLU A 153 -12.07 0.86 18.06
CA GLU A 153 -12.14 -0.45 18.74
C GLU A 153 -11.34 -1.54 18.01
N TYR A 154 -11.33 -1.54 16.67
CA TYR A 154 -10.58 -2.50 15.86
C TYR A 154 -9.08 -2.20 15.87
N VAL A 155 -8.70 -0.93 16.04
CA VAL A 155 -7.31 -0.51 16.24
C VAL A 155 -6.79 -0.95 17.60
N GLU A 156 -7.59 -0.81 18.65
CA GLU A 156 -7.19 -1.18 20.01
C GLU A 156 -7.15 -2.69 20.22
N SER A 157 -7.99 -3.43 19.50
CA SER A 157 -8.01 -4.89 19.50
C SER A 157 -8.46 -5.41 18.14
N TYR A 158 -7.52 -5.97 17.36
CA TYR A 158 -7.83 -6.51 16.04
C TYR A 158 -8.93 -7.61 16.13
N PRO A 159 -10.04 -7.49 15.40
CA PRO A 159 -11.20 -8.35 15.56
C PRO A 159 -10.99 -9.72 14.91
N TYR A 160 -11.63 -10.75 15.46
CA TYR A 160 -11.60 -12.11 14.89
C TYR A 160 -12.29 -12.19 13.52
N ASP A 161 -13.33 -11.39 13.32
CA ASP A 161 -14.14 -11.32 12.11
C ASP A 161 -13.67 -10.23 11.12
N TYR A 162 -12.39 -9.85 11.17
CA TYR A 162 -11.78 -8.84 10.30
C TYR A 162 -12.02 -9.08 8.79
N TYR A 163 -12.18 -10.35 8.39
CA TYR A 163 -12.47 -10.74 7.02
C TYR A 163 -13.84 -10.26 6.53
N ARG A 164 -14.76 -9.92 7.44
CA ARG A 164 -16.10 -9.38 7.13
C ARG A 164 -16.10 -7.86 6.94
N THR A 165 -15.14 -7.16 7.55
CA THR A 165 -15.11 -5.70 7.61
C THR A 165 -14.25 -5.06 6.52
N ASN A 166 -13.51 -5.85 5.73
CA ASN A 166 -12.71 -5.37 4.59
C ASN A 166 -11.81 -4.17 4.94
N PHE A 167 -11.00 -4.33 6.00
CA PHE A 167 -10.04 -3.33 6.48
C PHE A 167 -8.63 -3.87 6.75
N SER A 168 -8.39 -5.15 6.47
CA SER A 168 -7.11 -5.81 6.74
C SER A 168 -5.93 -5.16 6.02
N HIS A 169 -6.12 -4.62 4.81
CA HIS A 169 -5.03 -3.95 4.11
C HIS A 169 -4.63 -2.67 4.82
N PHE A 170 -5.60 -1.84 5.21
CA PHE A 170 -5.36 -0.66 6.03
C PHE A 170 -4.69 -1.02 7.35
N ALA A 171 -5.16 -2.07 8.02
CA ALA A 171 -4.62 -2.50 9.30
C ALA A 171 -3.13 -2.89 9.23
N ILE A 172 -2.72 -3.64 8.21
CA ILE A 172 -1.31 -3.99 8.00
C ILE A 172 -0.46 -2.74 7.71
N MET A 173 -0.98 -1.81 6.89
CA MET A 173 -0.29 -0.55 6.58
C MET A 173 -0.08 0.31 7.83
N MET A 174 -1.05 0.32 8.76
CA MET A 174 -1.03 1.15 9.96
C MET A 174 -0.39 0.49 11.19
N SER A 175 0.07 -0.77 11.08
CA SER A 175 0.63 -1.42 12.27
C SER A 175 1.93 -0.76 12.72
N ASP A 176 2.01 -0.33 13.98
CA ASP A 176 3.13 0.45 14.50
C ASP A 176 4.45 -0.33 14.56
N ARG A 177 4.35 -1.64 14.79
CA ARG A 177 5.46 -2.60 14.82
C ARG A 177 6.05 -2.88 13.42
N ASN A 178 5.34 -2.48 12.37
CA ASN A 178 5.69 -2.76 10.99
C ASN A 178 6.53 -1.61 10.43
N VAL A 179 7.84 -1.85 10.29
CA VAL A 179 8.83 -0.81 9.94
C VAL A 179 9.59 -1.12 8.65
N ARG A 180 9.21 -2.21 7.97
CA ARG A 180 9.83 -2.69 6.74
C ARG A 180 8.75 -3.13 5.78
N VAL A 181 8.87 -2.69 4.53
CA VAL A 181 8.00 -3.10 3.43
C VAL A 181 8.87 -3.41 2.20
N GLY A 182 8.55 -4.48 1.49
CA GLY A 182 9.14 -4.78 0.19
C GLY A 182 8.07 -5.27 -0.75
N CYS A 183 8.01 -4.70 -1.95
CA CYS A 183 6.96 -4.99 -2.91
C CYS A 183 7.54 -5.44 -4.25
N ALA A 184 6.72 -6.15 -5.02
CA ALA A 184 6.93 -6.44 -6.43
C ALA A 184 5.61 -6.23 -7.18
N ALA A 185 5.69 -5.98 -8.49
CA ALA A 185 4.52 -5.85 -9.33
C ALA A 185 4.73 -6.51 -10.69
N SER A 186 3.66 -7.07 -11.24
CA SER A 186 3.60 -7.56 -12.61
C SER A 186 2.53 -6.82 -13.41
N SER A 187 2.72 -6.76 -14.73
CA SER A 187 1.75 -6.22 -15.70
C SER A 187 1.44 -7.30 -16.73
N TYR A 188 0.18 -7.44 -17.11
CA TYR A 188 -0.26 -8.40 -18.13
C TYR A 188 -1.64 -8.03 -18.69
N SER A 189 -1.95 -8.51 -19.89
CA SER A 189 -3.27 -8.34 -20.50
C SER A 189 -4.28 -9.34 -19.95
N GLU A 190 -5.46 -8.86 -19.56
CA GLU A 190 -6.54 -9.69 -19.03
C GLU A 190 -7.85 -9.41 -19.78
N TYR A 191 -8.47 -10.44 -20.35
CA TYR A 191 -9.75 -10.29 -21.03
C TYR A 191 -10.92 -10.23 -20.03
N ALA A 192 -11.55 -9.07 -19.91
CA ALA A 192 -12.71 -8.86 -19.07
C ALA A 192 -13.98 -9.32 -19.79
N LYS A 193 -14.30 -10.61 -19.72
CA LYS A 193 -15.43 -11.25 -20.44
C LYS A 193 -16.77 -10.50 -20.30
N LYS A 194 -17.08 -9.96 -19.12
CA LYS A 194 -18.32 -9.19 -18.87
C LYS A 194 -18.39 -7.87 -19.64
N LEU A 195 -17.25 -7.28 -19.95
CA LEU A 195 -17.13 -5.99 -20.63
C LEU A 195 -16.77 -6.15 -22.11
N GLY A 196 -16.37 -7.35 -22.55
CA GLY A 196 -15.95 -7.61 -23.92
C GLY A 196 -14.64 -6.94 -24.33
N ILE A 197 -13.85 -6.46 -23.37
CA ILE A 197 -12.61 -5.69 -23.59
C ILE A 197 -11.41 -6.34 -22.90
N THR A 198 -10.22 -6.11 -23.45
CA THR A 198 -8.95 -6.45 -22.80
C THR A 198 -8.49 -5.28 -21.95
N LEU A 199 -8.12 -5.55 -20.71
CA LEU A 199 -7.59 -4.58 -19.76
C LEU A 199 -6.11 -4.84 -19.53
N GLN A 200 -5.31 -3.79 -19.40
CA GLN A 200 -3.99 -3.89 -18.82
C GLN A 200 -4.14 -4.02 -17.30
N THR A 201 -3.77 -5.17 -16.75
CA THR A 201 -3.83 -5.46 -15.32
C THR A 201 -2.45 -5.29 -14.69
N THR A 202 -2.34 -4.46 -13.67
CA THR A 202 -1.20 -4.43 -12.75
C THR A 202 -1.56 -5.18 -11.48
N LEU A 203 -0.77 -6.19 -11.11
CA LEU A 203 -0.84 -6.89 -9.83
C LEU A 203 0.32 -6.42 -8.96
N LEU A 204 0.01 -5.97 -7.74
CA LEU A 204 0.99 -5.55 -6.73
C LEU A 204 0.91 -6.48 -5.52
N ALA A 205 2.06 -6.98 -5.09
CA ALA A 205 2.24 -7.63 -3.80
C ALA A 205 3.20 -6.80 -2.96
N CYS A 206 2.79 -6.46 -1.74
CA CYS A 206 3.66 -5.83 -0.75
C CYS A 206 3.74 -6.73 0.49
N ASN A 207 4.95 -7.17 0.80
CA ASN A 207 5.27 -7.91 2.01
C ASN A 207 5.78 -6.96 3.08
N TYR A 208 5.48 -7.30 4.33
CA TYR A 208 5.73 -6.47 5.50
C TYR A 208 6.44 -7.26 6.59
N ALA A 209 7.26 -6.62 7.43
CA ALA A 209 7.97 -7.29 8.53
C ALA A 209 7.06 -8.04 9.52
N SER A 210 5.81 -7.60 9.64
CA SER A 210 4.85 -8.20 10.56
C SER A 210 3.42 -8.14 10.02
N THR A 211 2.62 -9.15 10.34
CA THR A 211 1.17 -9.15 10.15
C THR A 211 0.42 -8.55 11.35
N THR A 212 -0.87 -8.28 11.17
CA THR A 212 -1.80 -7.97 12.26
C THR A 212 -2.27 -9.26 12.93
N MET A 213 -2.43 -9.24 14.25
CA MET A 213 -2.85 -10.41 15.03
C MET A 213 -4.14 -10.12 15.78
N VAL A 214 -5.09 -11.05 15.72
CA VAL A 214 -6.37 -10.98 16.46
C VAL A 214 -6.10 -10.75 17.94
N GLU A 215 -6.91 -9.88 18.57
CA GLU A 215 -6.80 -9.41 19.96
C GLU A 215 -5.57 -8.54 20.28
N PHE A 216 -4.66 -8.30 19.34
CA PHE A 216 -3.57 -7.35 19.51
C PHE A 216 -3.92 -6.00 18.89
N PRO A 217 -3.43 -4.89 19.46
CA PRO A 217 -3.63 -3.57 18.87
C PRO A 217 -2.89 -3.46 17.53
N ILE A 218 -3.46 -2.74 16.57
CA ILE A 218 -2.77 -2.37 15.33
C ILE A 218 -1.61 -1.43 15.67
N TYR A 219 -1.90 -0.38 16.46
CA TYR A 219 -0.92 0.50 17.06
C TYR A 219 -1.32 0.90 18.48
N ASP A 220 -0.34 1.26 19.30
CA ASP A 220 -0.55 1.72 20.67
C ASP A 220 -1.21 3.11 20.70
N THR A 221 -2.36 3.20 21.37
CA THR A 221 -3.15 4.44 21.54
C THR A 221 -3.16 4.95 22.98
N ASN A 222 -2.47 4.26 23.90
CA ASN A 222 -2.46 4.59 25.33
C ASN A 222 -1.41 5.65 25.68
N CYS A 223 -1.64 6.87 25.19
CA CYS A 223 -0.81 8.04 25.42
C CYS A 223 -1.61 9.34 25.30
N THR A 224 -1.11 10.39 25.94
CA THR A 224 -1.71 11.73 25.93
C THR A 224 -1.22 12.59 24.76
N ALA A 225 -0.12 12.21 24.12
CA ALA A 225 0.45 12.88 22.97
C ALA A 225 0.99 11.85 21.98
N ALA A 226 0.94 12.19 20.69
CA ALA A 226 1.56 11.37 19.66
C ALA A 226 3.04 11.24 19.97
N THR A 227 3.64 10.10 19.64
CA THR A 227 5.10 9.91 19.65
C THR A 227 5.77 9.93 21.03
N VAL A 228 5.00 10.02 22.13
CA VAL A 228 5.55 10.05 23.50
C VAL A 228 6.36 8.79 23.87
N ARG A 229 6.18 7.68 23.13
CA ARG A 229 6.93 6.44 23.31
C ARG A 229 8.02 6.22 22.23
N CYS A 230 8.43 7.27 21.54
CA CYS A 230 9.49 7.24 20.52
C CYS A 230 10.87 7.43 21.14
N ASN A 231 11.50 6.32 21.54
CA ASN A 231 12.77 6.35 22.28
C ASN A 231 14.01 6.65 21.40
N THR A 232 13.89 6.55 20.07
CA THR A 232 14.99 6.73 19.12
C THR A 232 14.87 8.01 18.28
N GLY A 233 13.98 8.93 18.67
CA GLY A 233 13.72 10.16 17.95
C GLY A 233 12.93 9.97 16.65
N PHE A 234 12.99 11.00 15.80
CA PHE A 234 12.21 11.12 14.58
C PHE A 234 13.06 10.97 13.33
N ASN A 235 12.48 10.45 12.26
CA ASN A 235 13.11 10.48 10.94
C ASN A 235 12.83 11.84 10.27
N GLU A 236 13.72 12.81 10.51
CA GLU A 236 13.58 14.19 10.03
C GLU A 236 13.45 14.27 8.50
N SER A 237 14.14 13.40 7.77
CA SER A 237 14.06 13.35 6.30
C SER A 237 12.64 12.99 5.84
N VAL A 238 12.03 11.99 6.47
CA VAL A 238 10.67 11.57 6.14
C VAL A 238 9.66 12.63 6.55
N ILE A 239 9.81 13.25 7.73
CA ILE A 239 8.95 14.35 8.17
C ILE A 239 9.01 15.52 7.19
N ALA A 240 10.21 15.95 6.80
CA ALA A 240 10.40 17.03 5.83
C ALA A 240 9.77 16.68 4.47
N LYS A 241 9.91 15.43 4.02
CA LYS A 241 9.30 14.96 2.77
C LYS A 241 7.78 14.95 2.85
N VAL A 242 7.19 14.47 3.95
CA VAL A 242 5.73 14.52 4.18
C VAL A 242 5.22 15.96 4.21
N ALA A 243 5.94 16.87 4.87
CA ALA A 243 5.60 18.30 4.88
C ALA A 243 5.64 18.91 3.48
N SER A 244 6.69 18.60 2.69
CA SER A 244 6.83 19.06 1.31
C SER A 244 5.69 18.54 0.41
N LEU A 245 5.31 17.26 0.55
CA LEU A 245 4.19 16.68 -0.20
C LEU A 245 2.86 17.34 0.14
N LYS A 246 2.62 17.66 1.43
CA LYS A 246 1.43 18.41 1.85
C LYS A 246 1.39 19.80 1.24
N ALA A 247 2.51 20.53 1.25
CA ALA A 247 2.60 21.86 0.65
C ALA A 247 2.34 21.83 -0.86
N LYS A 248 2.95 20.87 -1.58
CA LYS A 248 2.70 20.68 -3.02
C LYS A 248 1.24 20.36 -3.33
N LYS A 249 0.58 19.57 -2.49
CA LYS A 249 -0.84 19.27 -2.66
C LYS A 249 -1.68 20.55 -2.57
N VAL A 250 -1.45 21.39 -1.56
CA VAL A 250 -2.16 22.68 -1.42
C VAL A 250 -1.96 23.55 -2.66
N GLU A 251 -0.72 23.66 -3.16
CA GLU A 251 -0.42 24.42 -4.38
C GLU A 251 -1.16 23.87 -5.62
N ILE A 252 -1.23 22.54 -5.76
CA ILE A 252 -1.96 21.89 -6.86
C ILE A 252 -3.47 22.13 -6.72
N ASP A 253 -4.03 22.00 -5.51
CA ASP A 253 -5.45 22.22 -5.25
C ASP A 253 -5.84 23.68 -5.54
N GLU A 254 -5.01 24.65 -5.17
CA GLU A 254 -5.19 26.07 -5.50
C GLU A 254 -5.13 26.33 -7.02
N LYS A 255 -4.17 25.72 -7.72
CA LYS A 255 -4.06 25.82 -9.18
C LYS A 255 -5.26 25.20 -9.89
N LEU A 256 -5.70 24.02 -9.45
CA LEU A 256 -6.89 23.35 -9.97
C LEU A 256 -8.13 24.22 -9.75
N ASN A 257 -8.31 24.75 -8.53
CA ASN A 257 -9.44 25.63 -8.24
C ASN A 257 -9.41 26.89 -9.12
N THR A 258 -8.23 27.48 -9.35
CA THR A 258 -8.06 28.62 -10.26
C THR A 258 -8.44 28.27 -11.69
N ILE A 259 -8.02 27.10 -12.19
CA ILE A 259 -8.36 26.62 -13.54
C ILE A 259 -9.87 26.39 -13.65
N VAL A 260 -10.48 25.73 -12.67
CA VAL A 260 -11.93 25.49 -12.64
C VAL A 260 -12.69 26.81 -12.62
N ILE A 261 -12.32 27.76 -11.76
CA ILE A 261 -12.93 29.10 -11.71
C ILE A 261 -12.78 29.83 -13.06
N ARG A 262 -11.59 29.78 -13.69
CA ARG A 262 -11.36 30.40 -14.99
C ARG A 262 -12.24 29.78 -16.08
N HIS A 263 -12.38 28.46 -16.07
CA HIS A 263 -13.23 27.74 -17.01
C HIS A 263 -14.71 28.05 -16.80
N LEU A 264 -15.16 28.17 -15.54
CA LEU A 264 -16.53 28.60 -15.20
C LEU A 264 -16.81 30.05 -15.63
N ARG A 265 -15.85 30.98 -15.49
CA ARG A 265 -15.99 32.36 -15.99
C ARG A 265 -16.04 32.42 -17.51
N TYR A 266 -15.19 31.66 -18.19
CA TYR A 266 -15.25 31.55 -19.66
C TYR A 266 -16.63 31.06 -20.11
N TYR A 267 -17.21 30.07 -19.40
CA TYR A 267 -18.58 29.59 -19.65
C TYR A 267 -19.67 30.62 -19.35
N GLU A 268 -19.49 31.49 -18.34
CA GLU A 268 -20.39 32.61 -18.06
C GLU A 268 -20.34 33.70 -19.13
N ASP A 269 -19.15 34.01 -19.65
CA ASP A 269 -18.96 34.97 -20.74
C ASP A 269 -19.51 34.42 -22.06
N ASP A 270 -19.38 33.11 -22.32
CA ASP A 270 -19.85 32.44 -23.55
C ASP A 270 -21.37 32.19 -23.55
N ARG A 271 -22.03 32.17 -22.37
CA ARG A 271 -23.51 32.20 -22.30
C ARG A 271 -24.13 33.48 -22.87
N ASN A 272 -23.34 34.54 -23.05
CA ASN A 272 -23.75 35.76 -23.73
C ASN A 272 -23.38 35.76 -25.24
N ALA A 273 -22.75 34.70 -25.76
CA ALA A 273 -22.41 34.53 -27.17
C ALA A 273 -23.38 33.55 -27.86
N THR A 274 -23.76 33.90 -29.10
CA THR A 274 -24.89 33.32 -29.84
C THR A 274 -24.71 31.83 -30.24
N ASP A 275 -25.63 31.02 -29.72
CA ASP A 275 -26.31 29.77 -30.15
C ASP A 275 -25.65 28.61 -30.93
N ASP A 276 -24.43 28.68 -31.49
CA ASP A 276 -23.88 27.52 -32.25
C ASP A 276 -22.79 26.70 -31.53
N HIS A 277 -22.27 27.16 -30.39
CA HIS A 277 -21.25 26.43 -29.61
C HIS A 277 -21.82 25.59 -28.44
N HIS A 278 -23.11 25.72 -28.14
CA HIS A 278 -23.76 25.12 -26.96
C HIS A 278 -23.93 23.59 -27.03
N LYS A 279 -23.75 22.94 -28.19
CA LYS A 279 -24.07 21.51 -28.37
C LYS A 279 -22.90 20.53 -28.17
N LEU A 280 -21.66 21.02 -28.01
CA LEU A 280 -20.48 20.15 -27.89
C LEU A 280 -19.89 20.05 -26.46
N PHE A 281 -20.22 20.99 -25.56
CA PHE A 281 -19.46 21.19 -24.32
C PHE A 281 -20.18 20.85 -23.00
N VAL A 282 -21.51 20.71 -23.01
CA VAL A 282 -22.32 20.40 -21.81
C VAL A 282 -22.01 19.04 -21.16
N PRO A 283 -21.61 17.96 -21.87
CA PRO A 283 -21.35 16.67 -21.21
C PRO A 283 -20.07 16.66 -20.36
N ILE A 284 -19.06 17.44 -20.72
CA ILE A 284 -17.71 17.35 -20.12
C ILE A 284 -17.66 18.06 -18.75
N THR A 285 -18.44 19.12 -18.56
CA THR A 285 -18.42 19.93 -17.33
C THR A 285 -19.24 19.32 -16.19
N GLN A 286 -20.34 18.63 -16.50
CA GLN A 286 -21.12 17.89 -15.50
C GLN A 286 -20.33 16.71 -14.91
N ASP A 287 -19.50 16.05 -15.73
CA ASP A 287 -18.71 14.91 -15.31
C ASP A 287 -17.50 15.31 -14.45
N ILE A 288 -16.81 16.41 -14.80
CA ILE A 288 -15.67 16.90 -14.01
C ILE A 288 -16.11 17.45 -12.65
N ALA A 289 -17.25 18.17 -12.58
CA ALA A 289 -17.79 18.67 -11.32
C ALA A 289 -18.30 17.53 -10.41
N THR A 290 -18.91 16.49 -10.99
CA THR A 290 -19.33 15.28 -10.27
C THR A 290 -18.13 14.47 -9.77
N ILE A 291 -17.08 14.33 -10.57
CA ILE A 291 -15.85 13.62 -10.18
C ILE A 291 -15.10 14.39 -9.07
N ALA A 292 -15.03 15.72 -9.16
CA ALA A 292 -14.40 16.56 -8.13
C ALA A 292 -15.17 16.51 -6.79
N ASN A 293 -16.51 16.53 -6.81
CA ASN A 293 -17.32 16.41 -5.60
C ASN A 293 -17.28 15.01 -4.96
N ASN A 294 -17.22 13.95 -5.78
CA ASN A 294 -17.13 12.57 -5.29
C ASN A 294 -15.77 12.23 -4.66
N ILE A 295 -14.72 12.97 -5.00
CA ILE A 295 -13.40 12.85 -4.37
C ILE A 295 -13.35 13.63 -3.04
N ALA A 296 -14.12 14.71 -2.91
CA ALA A 296 -14.12 15.59 -1.74
C ALA A 296 -15.00 15.09 -0.58
N HIS A 297 -16.09 14.36 -0.85
CA HIS A 297 -17.07 13.98 0.17
C HIS A 297 -17.44 12.49 0.12
N GLY A 298 -16.49 11.63 0.50
CA GLY A 298 -16.73 10.19 0.66
C GLY A 298 -17.98 9.89 1.48
N ASN A 299 -19.08 9.60 0.79
CA ASN A 299 -20.36 9.20 1.34
C ASN A 299 -21.02 8.23 0.36
N VAL A 300 -21.17 6.97 0.79
CA VAL A 300 -22.35 6.16 0.45
C VAL A 300 -22.72 5.39 1.70
N ASP A 301 -23.88 5.75 2.25
CA ASP A 301 -24.57 5.06 3.33
C ASP A 301 -25.60 4.08 2.74
N GLY A 302 -25.92 3.00 3.47
CA GLY A 302 -27.17 2.24 3.29
C GLY A 302 -27.11 0.74 3.00
N GLN A 303 -27.12 -0.08 4.07
CA GLN A 303 -28.27 -0.90 4.52
C GLN A 303 -28.00 -2.39 4.90
N ARG A 304 -28.14 -2.62 6.22
CA ARG A 304 -28.82 -3.68 7.01
C ARG A 304 -28.88 -5.15 6.54
N GLY A 305 -28.48 -6.03 7.48
CA GLY A 305 -28.96 -7.41 7.63
C GLY A 305 -28.60 -8.00 9.00
N VAL A 306 -29.60 -8.48 9.73
CA VAL A 306 -29.58 -8.99 11.13
C VAL A 306 -29.26 -10.49 11.17
N TYR A 307 -28.60 -11.01 12.23
CA TYR A 307 -28.97 -12.20 13.05
C TYR A 307 -27.79 -12.97 13.71
N LEU A 308 -27.84 -12.98 15.06
CA LEU A 308 -27.60 -14.01 16.10
C LEU A 308 -26.32 -14.89 16.25
N LYS A 309 -25.66 -14.62 17.40
CA LYS A 309 -25.27 -15.48 18.57
C LYS A 309 -24.41 -16.76 18.46
N GLY A 310 -23.34 -16.74 19.27
CA GLY A 310 -22.80 -17.84 20.10
C GLY A 310 -21.52 -18.49 19.55
N HIS A 311 -20.51 -18.93 20.31
CA HIS A 311 -20.16 -18.91 21.73
C HIS A 311 -18.71 -19.47 21.82
N PHE A 312 -17.95 -19.09 22.87
CA PHE A 312 -16.70 -19.70 23.40
C PHE A 312 -15.42 -19.73 22.51
N VAL A 313 -14.38 -19.02 22.96
CA VAL A 313 -12.98 -19.20 22.48
C VAL A 313 -12.05 -19.41 23.67
N LEU A 314 -11.30 -20.51 23.63
CA LEU A 314 -10.17 -20.83 24.51
C LEU A 314 -9.02 -19.84 24.28
N ARG A 315 -8.59 -19.14 25.33
CA ARG A 315 -7.36 -18.33 25.31
C ARG A 315 -6.14 -19.24 25.32
N ILE A 316 -5.45 -19.35 24.18
CA ILE A 316 -4.10 -19.90 24.12
C ILE A 316 -3.13 -18.71 24.18
N GLY A 317 -2.33 -18.65 25.25
CA GLY A 317 -1.39 -17.56 25.49
C GLY A 317 -0.25 -17.54 24.47
N VAL A 318 -0.33 -16.67 23.47
CA VAL A 318 0.78 -16.37 22.56
C VAL A 318 1.65 -15.28 23.17
N LYS A 319 2.92 -15.61 23.48
CA LYS A 319 3.93 -14.66 23.93
C LYS A 319 4.09 -13.53 22.89
N ARG A 320 4.14 -12.28 23.36
CA ARG A 320 4.34 -11.08 22.53
C ARG A 320 5.59 -11.25 21.64
N PRO A 321 5.50 -11.12 20.31
CA PRO A 321 6.69 -11.08 19.47
C PRO A 321 7.54 -9.85 19.83
N GLN A 322 8.87 -10.04 19.83
CA GLN A 322 9.86 -9.02 20.16
C GLN A 322 9.58 -7.73 19.38
N LEU A 323 9.43 -6.62 20.12
CA LEU A 323 9.46 -5.28 19.53
C LEU A 323 10.75 -5.11 18.75
N ALA A 324 10.64 -4.68 17.49
CA ALA A 324 11.77 -4.13 16.76
C ALA A 324 12.37 -2.98 17.60
N LYS A 325 13.52 -3.27 18.22
CA LYS A 325 14.39 -2.25 18.79
C LYS A 325 15.03 -1.55 17.58
N GLN A 326 14.98 -0.21 17.54
CA GLN A 326 15.71 0.67 16.59
C GLN A 326 15.01 1.08 15.27
N SER A 327 13.79 1.60 15.33
CA SER A 327 13.28 2.43 14.22
C SER A 327 12.88 3.80 14.76
N GLN A 328 13.35 4.86 14.12
CA GLN A 328 12.85 6.22 14.35
C GLN A 328 11.34 6.27 14.11
N CYS A 329 10.66 7.19 14.78
CA CYS A 329 9.24 7.44 14.56
C CYS A 329 9.01 8.40 13.41
N ILE A 330 7.78 8.36 12.88
CA ILE A 330 7.27 9.32 11.91
C ILE A 330 6.33 10.33 12.56
#